data_AF-A0A970Q9R5-F1
#
_entry.id   AF-A0A970Q9R5-F1
#
_cell.length_a   1.000
_cell.length_b   1.000
_cell.length_c   1.000
_cell.angle_alpha   90.00
_cell.angle_beta   90.00
_cell.angle_gamma   90.00
#
_symmetry.space_group_name_H-M   'P 1'
#
loop_
_entity.id
_entity.type
_entity.pdbx_description
1 polymer ?
#
loop_
_entity_poly.entity_id
_entity_poly.type
_entity_poly.pdbx_seq_one_letter_code
_entity_poly.pdbx_strand_id
1 'polypeptide(L)' 'SSNHMAVINAINDACGVRVYALPATPDKVKAGWEAKERGEDLTPPKYFLGPDLDEELETIKANPV' A
#
# COMPACT_ATOMS: atom_id res chain seq x y z
N SER A 1 21.75 -4.42 3.97
CA SER A 1 21.16 -3.27 3.28
C SER A 1 19.82 -2.98 3.94
N SER A 2 19.77 -2.01 4.85
CA SER A 2 18.59 -1.72 5.70
C SER A 2 18.26 -0.23 5.76
N ASN A 3 18.95 0.60 4.97
CA ASN A 3 18.88 2.06 5.05
C ASN A 3 17.46 2.57 4.75
N HIS A 4 16.75 1.93 3.82
CA HIS A 4 15.36 2.30 3.51
C HIS A 4 14.42 2.08 4.70
N MET A 5 14.55 0.96 5.41
CA MET A 5 13.69 0.66 6.56
C MET A 5 13.97 1.59 7.74
N ALA A 6 15.25 1.93 7.97
CA ALA A 6 15.63 2.89 9.00
C ALA A 6 14.98 4.26 8.78
N VAL A 7 14.97 4.75 7.54
CA VAL A 7 14.35 6.04 7.20
C VAL A 7 12.82 6.00 7.36
N ILE A 8 12.15 4.95 6.87
CA ILE A 8 10.68 4.85 6.98
C ILE A 8 10.23 4.70 8.44
N ASN A 9 11.00 3.96 9.25
CA ASN A 9 10.72 3.84 10.68
C ASN A 9 10.91 5.19 11.39
N ALA A 10 11.97 5.93 11.09
CA ALA A 10 12.18 7.27 11.65
C ALA A 10 11.03 8.25 11.29
N ILE A 11 10.50 8.20 10.07
CA ILE A 11 9.32 9.00 9.67
C ILE A 11 8.08 8.59 10.46
N ASN A 12 7.88 7.29 10.68
CA ASN A 12 6.80 6.78 11.50
C ASN A 12 6.98 7.18 12.97
N ASP A 13 8.19 7.20 13.52
CA ASP A 13 8.39 7.61 14.92
C ASP A 13 8.22 9.13 15.10
N ALA A 14 8.59 9.93 14.10
CA ALA A 14 8.49 11.39 14.13
C ALA A 14 7.07 11.91 13.88
N CYS A 15 6.40 11.41 12.84
CA CYS A 15 5.09 11.91 12.40
C CYS A 15 3.96 10.87 12.58
N GLY A 16 4.30 9.61 12.83
CA GLY A 16 3.37 8.47 12.80
C GLY A 16 2.73 8.28 11.44
N VAL A 17 3.46 8.61 10.37
CA VAL A 17 3.08 8.38 8.98
C VAL A 17 3.84 7.14 8.49
N ARG A 18 3.12 6.12 8.04
CA ARG A 18 3.71 4.91 7.49
C ARG A 18 3.76 4.99 5.96
N VAL A 19 4.97 4.88 5.38
CA VAL A 19 5.15 4.88 3.92
C VAL A 19 5.14 3.44 3.41
N TYR A 20 4.18 3.11 2.54
CA TYR A 20 4.03 1.76 1.97
C TYR A 20 4.64 1.61 0.56
N ALA A 21 4.82 2.71 -0.16
CA ALA A 21 5.37 2.70 -1.52
C ALA A 21 6.68 3.49 -1.59
N LEU A 22 7.80 2.79 -1.79
CA LEU A 22 9.10 3.40 -2.04
C LEU A 22 9.13 4.07 -3.43
N PRO A 23 9.90 5.16 -3.62
CA PRO A 23 10.68 5.90 -2.61
C PRO A 23 9.80 6.76 -1.68
N ALA A 24 10.29 6.98 -0.45
CA ALA A 24 9.67 7.86 0.55
C ALA A 24 9.96 9.33 0.23
N THR A 25 9.29 9.88 -0.79
CA THR A 25 9.44 11.29 -1.18
C THR A 25 8.77 12.22 -0.16
N PRO A 26 9.25 13.48 -0.03
CA PRO A 26 8.64 14.46 0.88
C PRO A 26 7.14 14.66 0.66
N ASP A 27 6.68 14.63 -0.60
CA ASP A 27 5.26 14.82 -0.94
C ASP A 27 4.38 13.70 -0.40
N LYS A 28 4.85 12.45 -0.43
CA LYS A 28 4.13 11.31 0.15
C LYS A 28 4.05 11.39 1.67
N VAL A 29 5.10 11.89 2.31
CA VAL A 29 5.12 12.10 3.78
C VAL A 29 4.15 13.21 4.16
N LYS A 30 4.10 14.32 3.41
CA LYS A 30 3.11 15.39 3.61
C LYS A 30 1.68 14.89 3.41
N ALA A 31 1.40 14.20 2.30
CA ALA A 31 0.08 13.64 2.04
C ALA A 31 -0.36 12.66 3.15
N GLY A 32 0.57 11.84 3.64
CA GLY A 32 0.31 10.94 4.76
C GLY A 32 0.07 11.67 6.09
N TRP A 33 0.74 12.79 6.32
CA TRP A 33 0.53 13.62 7.52
C TRP A 33 -0.82 14.33 7.48
N GLU A 34 -1.19 14.92 6.34
CA GLU A 34 -2.49 15.57 6.16
C GLU A 34 -3.65 14.57 6.26
N ALA A 35 -3.52 13.37 5.68
CA ALA A 35 -4.50 12.30 5.81
C ALA A 35 -4.64 11.82 7.26
N LYS A 36 -3.53 11.77 8.01
CA LYS A 36 -3.56 11.48 9.44
C LYS A 36 -4.28 12.56 10.24
N GLU A 37 -4.07 13.85 9.93
CA GLU A 37 -4.82 14.95 10.56
C GLU A 37 -6.32 14.89 10.25
N ARG A 38 -6.70 14.40 9.07
CA ARG A 38 -8.10 14.12 8.71
C ARG A 38 -8.67 12.85 9.34
N GLY A 39 -7.84 12.02 9.98
CA GLY A 39 -8.26 10.75 10.57
C GLY A 39 -8.56 9.66 9.53
N GLU A 40 -8.02 9.78 8.31
CA GLU A 40 -8.18 8.79 7.25
C GLU A 40 -7.30 7.56 7.49
N ASP A 41 -7.80 6.38 7.14
CA ASP A 41 -7.00 5.16 7.14
C ASP A 41 -6.00 5.20 5.99
N LEU A 42 -4.72 5.21 6.35
CA LEU A 42 -3.58 5.28 5.45
C LEU A 42 -3.17 3.91 4.89
N THR A 43 -3.87 2.84 5.31
CA THR A 43 -3.57 1.48 4.88
C THR A 43 -3.88 1.35 3.38
N PRO A 44 -2.89 0.99 2.54
CA PRO A 44 -3.11 0.84 1.12
C PRO A 44 -4.14 -0.26 0.85
N PRO A 45 -4.97 -0.12 -0.20
CA PRO A 45 -5.92 -1.17 -0.57
C PRO A 45 -5.16 -2.45 -0.89
N LYS A 46 -5.79 -3.60 -0.62
CA LYS A 46 -5.24 -4.92 -0.93
C LYS A 46 -4.88 -4.96 -2.43
N TYR A 47 -3.66 -5.38 -2.74
CA TYR A 47 -3.24 -5.55 -4.12
C TYR A 47 -4.14 -6.59 -4.80
N PHE A 48 -4.53 -6.29 -6.04
CA PHE A 48 -5.17 -7.29 -6.90
C PHE A 48 -4.10 -8.27 -7.37
N LEU A 49 -4.18 -9.52 -6.90
CA LEU A 49 -3.23 -10.59 -7.23
C LEU A 49 -3.78 -11.53 -8.32
N GLY A 50 -4.91 -11.15 -8.92
CA GLY A 50 -5.70 -12.01 -9.79
C GLY A 50 -6.98 -12.48 -9.09
N PRO A 51 -7.95 -12.97 -9.88
CA PRO A 51 -9.09 -13.73 -9.35
C PRO A 51 -8.63 -15.03 -8.68
N ASP A 52 -9.46 -15.55 -7.78
CA ASP A 52 -9.17 -16.83 -7.14
C ASP A 52 -9.25 -17.98 -8.16
N LEU A 53 -8.56 -19.10 -7.87
CA LEU A 53 -8.49 -20.26 -8.78
C LEU A 53 -9.88 -20.72 -9.24
N ASP A 54 -10.86 -20.71 -8.34
CA ASP A 54 -12.22 -21.15 -8.63
C ASP A 54 -12.94 -20.17 -9.59
N GLU A 55 -12.73 -18.86 -9.45
CA GLU A 55 -13.27 -17.83 -10.35
C GLU A 55 -12.66 -17.94 -11.76
N GLU A 56 -11.36 -18.22 -11.86
CA GLU A 56 -10.70 -18.50 -13.15
C GLU A 56 -11.25 -19.77 -13.80
N LEU A 57 -11.45 -20.85 -13.03
CA LEU A 57 -12.01 -22.10 -13.54
C LEU A 57 -13.45 -21.93 -14.02
N GLU A 58 -14.26 -21.13 -13.34
CA GLU A 58 -15.60 -20.77 -13.79
C GLU A 58 -15.57 -19.93 -15.08
N THR A 59 -14.63 -18.97 -15.17
CA THR A 59 -14.44 -18.15 -16.36
C THR A 59 -14.06 -18.98 -17.59
N ILE A 60 -13.17 -19.97 -17.40
CA ILE A 60 -12.76 -20.92 -18.46
C ILE A 60 -13.93 -21.82 -18.86
N LYS A 61 -14.73 -22.32 -17.90
CA LYS A 61 -15.93 -23.12 -18.21
C LYS A 61 -16.99 -22.32 -18.96
N ALA A 62 -17.15 -21.04 -18.63
CA ALA A 62 -18.13 -20.15 -19.26
C ALA A 62 -17.71 -19.67 -20.66
N ASN A 63 -16.40 -19.60 -20.93
CA ASN A 63 -15.85 -19.16 -22.22
C ASN A 63 -14.90 -20.22 -22.81
N PRO A 64 -15.42 -21.38 -23.24
CA PRO A 64 -14.60 -22.38 -23.91
C PRO A 64 -14.12 -21.85 -25.27
N VAL A 65 -12.82 -21.95 -25.52
CA VAL A 65 -12.15 -21.57 -26.78
C VAL A 65 -12.22 -22.71 -27.79
#